data_AF-A0A1Z9TIJ4-F1
#
_entry.id   AF-A0A1Z9TIJ4-F1
#
_cell.length_a   1.000
_cell.length_b   1.000
_cell.length_c   1.000
_cell.angle_alpha   90.00
_cell.angle_beta   90.00
_cell.angle_gamma   90.00
#
_symmetry.space_group_name_H-M   'P 1'
#
loop_
_entity.id
_entity.type
_entity.pdbx_description
1 polymer ?
#
loop_
_entity_poly.entity_id
_entity_poly.type
_entity_poly.pdbx_seq_one_letter_code
_entity_poly.pdbx_strand_id
1 'polypeptide(L)'
;MIELNLSEKKLIRKILDNRRALHKTPKRKIGVANKECKEYEAALSLFVKGIIKISRKVNVEFEGPMNEATETWYECKPWKTKRELRRFI
;
A
#
# COMPACT_ATOMS: atom_id res chain seq x y z
N MET A 1 11.57 -1.26 -20.17
CA MET A 1 11.30 -1.88 -18.86
C MET A 1 10.84 -0.79 -17.91
N ILE A 2 9.80 -1.03 -17.09
CA ILE A 2 9.37 -0.04 -16.09
C ILE A 2 10.43 0.02 -15.00
N GLU A 3 11.00 1.21 -14.80
CA GLU A 3 12.00 1.43 -13.75
C GLU A 3 11.31 1.65 -12.40
N LEU A 4 11.83 1.00 -11.36
CA LEU A 4 11.27 1.04 -10.01
C LEU A 4 12.27 1.58 -9.00
N ASN A 5 11.79 2.48 -8.14
CA ASN A 5 12.54 3.04 -7.04
C ASN A 5 12.69 2.04 -5.88
N LEU A 6 13.66 2.30 -4.99
CA LEU A 6 13.93 1.45 -3.81
C LEU A 6 12.69 1.19 -2.96
N SER A 7 11.83 2.21 -2.75
CA SER A 7 10.59 2.10 -1.98
C SER A 7 9.57 1.17 -2.66
N GLU A 8 9.44 1.26 -3.98
CA GLU A 8 8.55 0.41 -4.77
C GLU A 8 9.01 -1.04 -4.75
N LYS A 9 10.32 -1.28 -4.94
CA LYS A 9 10.91 -2.62 -4.84
C LYS A 9 10.72 -3.24 -3.45
N LYS A 10 10.90 -2.44 -2.38
CA LYS A 10 10.61 -2.87 -1.00
C LYS A 10 9.14 -3.28 -0.83
N LEU A 11 8.21 -2.52 -1.39
CA LEU A 11 6.78 -2.85 -1.30
C LEU A 11 6.45 -4.15 -2.04
N ILE A 12 7.01 -4.35 -3.24
CA ILE A 12 6.86 -5.62 -3.98
C ILE A 12 7.43 -6.81 -3.20
N ARG A 13 8.60 -6.66 -2.56
CA ARG A 13 9.16 -7.69 -1.67
C ARG A 13 8.18 -8.07 -0.56
N LYS A 14 7.65 -7.08 0.17
CA LYS A 14 6.64 -7.31 1.22
C LYS A 14 5.38 -8.02 0.70
N ILE A 15 4.93 -7.69 -0.51
CA ILE A 15 3.81 -8.42 -1.16
C ILE A 15 4.21 -9.86 -1.45
N LEU A 16 5.39 -10.11 -2.01
CA LEU A 16 5.86 -11.46 -2.35
C LEU A 16 6.05 -12.35 -1.12
N ASP A 17 6.60 -11.77 -0.06
CA ASP A 17 6.88 -12.43 1.22
C ASP A 17 5.58 -12.86 1.92
N ASN A 18 4.48 -12.12 1.71
CA ASN A 18 3.18 -12.55 2.19
C ASN A 18 2.64 -13.75 1.38
N ARG A 19 2.28 -14.84 2.06
CA ARG A 19 1.66 -16.03 1.44
C ARG A 19 0.42 -15.68 0.62
N ARG A 20 -0.42 -14.74 1.10
CA ARG A 20 -1.64 -14.26 0.42
C ARG A 20 -1.39 -13.16 -0.62
N ALA A 21 -0.14 -12.72 -0.80
CA ALA A 21 0.22 -11.58 -1.64
C ALA A 21 -0.49 -10.28 -1.27
N LEU A 22 -0.63 -10.03 0.04
CA LEU A 22 -1.29 -8.83 0.57
C LEU A 22 -0.29 -7.98 1.32
N HIS A 23 -0.31 -6.68 1.07
CA HIS A 23 0.40 -5.74 1.92
C HIS A 23 -0.54 -4.62 2.35
N LYS A 24 -0.66 -4.41 3.66
CA LYS A 24 -1.39 -3.26 4.21
C LYS A 24 -0.38 -2.14 4.41
N THR A 25 -0.59 -1.00 3.75
CA THR A 25 0.23 0.20 3.98
C THR A 25 -0.53 1.14 4.91
N PRO A 26 -0.21 1.16 6.22
CA PRO A 26 -0.84 2.10 7.14
C PRO A 26 -0.41 3.52 6.80
N LYS A 27 -1.36 4.47 6.78
CA LYS A 27 -1.00 5.88 6.98
C LYS A 27 -0.55 6.01 8.43
N ARG A 28 0.75 6.21 8.68
CA ARG A 28 1.23 6.56 10.02
C ARG A 28 0.85 8.02 10.30
N LYS A 29 0.03 8.27 11.33
CA LYS A 29 -0.05 9.60 11.95
C LYS A 29 1.30 9.90 12.61
N ILE A 30 2.03 10.91 12.13
CA ILE A 30 3.19 11.48 12.82
C ILE A 30 2.75 12.86 13.29
N GLY A 31 2.26 12.97 14.53
CA GLY A 31 1.70 14.21 15.10
C GLY A 31 0.25 14.49 14.67
N VAL A 32 -0.10 15.78 14.55
CA VAL A 32 -1.47 16.28 14.26
C VAL A 32 -1.80 16.28 12.76
N ALA A 33 -0.80 16.20 11.88
CA ALA A 33 -0.98 16.21 10.43
C ALA A 33 -0.80 14.80 9.82
N ASN A 34 -1.74 14.39 8.97
CA ASN A 34 -1.64 13.16 8.17
C ASN A 34 -0.54 13.31 7.11
N LYS A 35 0.73 13.10 7.47
CA LYS A 35 1.84 13.11 6.51
C LYS A 35 1.85 11.81 5.72
N GLU A 36 1.92 11.91 4.39
CA GLU A 36 1.96 10.72 3.54
C GLU A 36 3.25 9.92 3.82
N CYS A 37 3.10 8.62 4.05
CA CYS A 37 4.21 7.73 4.31
C CYS A 37 4.85 7.31 2.98
N LYS A 38 6.17 7.15 2.93
CA LYS A 38 6.89 6.70 1.71
C LYS A 38 6.34 5.40 1.11
N GLU A 39 5.74 4.53 1.93
CA GLU A 39 5.09 3.29 1.48
C GLU A 39 3.74 3.52 0.81
N TYR A 40 3.04 4.58 1.21
CA TYR A 40 1.77 5.01 0.62
C TYR A 40 2.00 5.60 -0.78
N GLU A 41 2.98 6.48 -0.93
CA GLU A 41 3.41 7.01 -2.22
C GLU A 41 3.90 5.90 -3.16
N ALA A 42 4.70 4.96 -2.65
CA ALA A 42 5.17 3.81 -3.43
C ALA A 42 4.01 2.91 -3.88
N ALA A 43 2.99 2.71 -3.05
CA ALA A 43 1.80 1.98 -3.43
C ALA A 43 1.07 2.68 -4.59
N LEU A 44 0.80 3.98 -4.46
CA LEU A 44 0.13 4.77 -5.50
C LEU A 44 0.91 4.73 -6.83
N SER A 45 2.23 4.91 -6.77
CA SER A 45 3.07 4.83 -7.97
C SER A 45 3.00 3.44 -8.63
N LEU A 46 3.07 2.36 -7.85
CA LEU A 46 2.91 0.99 -8.36
C LEU A 46 1.51 0.70 -8.93
N PHE A 47 0.48 1.35 -8.39
CA PHE A 47 -0.89 1.27 -8.90
C PHE A 47 -1.02 1.99 -10.25
N VAL A 48 -0.50 3.21 -10.37
CA VAL A 48 -0.47 3.96 -11.63
C VAL A 48 0.35 3.22 -12.70
N LYS A 49 1.45 2.58 -12.30
CA LYS A 49 2.26 1.71 -13.19
C LYS A 49 1.58 0.38 -13.55
N GLY A 50 0.38 0.09 -13.02
CA GLY A 50 -0.39 -1.11 -13.32
C GLY A 50 0.21 -2.41 -12.77
N ILE A 51 1.02 -2.33 -11.71
CA ILE A 51 1.71 -3.48 -11.11
C ILE A 51 0.87 -4.08 -9.97
N ILE A 52 0.18 -3.23 -9.22
CA ILE A 52 -0.66 -3.63 -8.08
C ILE A 52 -2.07 -3.05 -8.17
N LYS A 53 -3.02 -3.75 -7.54
CA LYS A 53 -4.33 -3.27 -7.08
C LYS A 53 -4.21 -2.60 -5.74
N ILE A 54 -4.93 -1.50 -5.56
CA ILE A 54 -5.14 -0.88 -4.27
C ILE A 54 -6.63 -0.93 -3.94
N SER A 55 -6.95 -1.37 -2.73
CA SER A 55 -8.29 -1.20 -2.14
C SER A 55 -8.15 -0.37 -0.86
N ARG A 56 -8.86 0.74 -0.76
CA ARG A 56 -8.87 1.57 0.45
C ARG A 56 -9.75 0.91 1.50
N LYS A 57 -9.20 0.67 2.68
CA LYS A 57 -9.98 0.30 3.87
C LYS A 57 -9.88 1.41 4.90
N VAL A 58 -11.02 1.67 5.53
CA VAL A 58 -11.19 2.63 6.61
C VAL A 58 -11.72 1.83 7.78
N ASN A 59 -11.01 1.85 8.91
CA ASN A 59 -11.59 1.36 10.16
C ASN A 59 -12.49 2.47 10.70
N VAL A 60 -13.80 2.21 10.75
CA VAL A 60 -14.76 3.05 11.46
C VAL A 60 -15.02 2.33 12.78
N GLU A 61 -14.07 2.43 13.70
CA GLU A 61 -14.22 1.88 15.05
C GLU A 61 -14.79 2.97 15.98
N PHE A 62 -15.98 3.50 15.68
CA PHE A 62 -16.90 4.12 16.67
C PHE A 62 -18.17 4.63 15.98
N GLU A 63 -19.35 4.23 16.45
CA GLU A 63 -20.61 4.89 16.11
C GLU A 63 -20.77 6.12 17.02
N GLY A 64 -20.30 7.28 16.57
CA GLY A 64 -20.49 8.56 17.25
C GLY A 64 -20.50 9.73 16.26
N PRO A 65 -21.11 10.89 16.60
CA PRO A 65 -21.48 11.93 15.64
C PRO A 65 -20.31 12.73 15.03
N MET A 66 -19.06 12.32 15.28
CA MET A 66 -17.86 12.96 14.73
C MET A 66 -16.88 11.87 14.28
N ASN A 67 -17.18 11.21 13.16
CA ASN A 67 -16.35 10.15 12.59
C ASN A 67 -15.09 10.70 11.91
N GLU A 68 -14.09 11.08 12.71
CA GLU A 68 -12.72 11.17 12.21
C GLU A 68 -12.16 9.75 12.08
N ALA A 69 -12.23 9.17 10.89
CA ALA A 69 -11.59 7.89 10.57
C ALA A 69 -10.14 7.87 11.08
N THR A 70 -9.91 7.16 12.19
CA THR A 70 -8.64 7.22 12.94
C THR A 70 -7.50 6.55 12.21
N GLU A 71 -7.78 5.51 11.42
CA GLU A 71 -6.78 4.80 10.61
C GLU A 71 -7.32 4.39 9.23
N THR A 72 -6.69 4.93 8.18
CA THR A 72 -6.94 4.51 6.79
C THR A 72 -5.68 3.83 6.23
N TRP A 73 -5.84 2.67 5.61
CA TRP A 73 -4.74 1.97 4.94
C TRP A 73 -5.14 1.50 3.53
N TYR A 74 -4.14 1.30 2.68
CA TYR A 74 -4.33 0.61 1.42
C TYR A 74 -4.05 -0.87 1.58
N GLU A 75 -4.98 -1.70 1.13
CA GLU A 75 -4.75 -3.11 0.89
C GLU A 75 -4.21 -3.27 -0.54
N CYS A 76 -2.92 -3.57 -0.63
CA CYS A 76 -2.20 -3.75 -1.87
C CYS A 76 -2.23 -5.23 -2.26
N LYS A 77 -2.77 -5.53 -3.44
CA LYS A 77 -2.79 -6.86 -4.08
C LYS A 77 -2.02 -6.78 -5.39
N PRO A 78 -1.31 -7.82 -5.84
CA PRO A 78 -0.65 -7.74 -7.13
C PRO A 78 -1.65 -7.86 -8.28
N TRP A 79 -1.43 -7.10 -9.36
CA TRP A 79 -2.15 -7.26 -10.62
C TRP A 79 -1.53 -8.39 -11.47
N LYS A 80 -0.22 -8.59 -11.29
CA LYS A 80 0.62 -9.60 -11.95
C LYS A 80 0.85 -10.83 -11.07
N THR A 81 1.29 -11.93 -11.66
CA THR A 81 1.67 -13.13 -10.90
C THR A 81 2.91 -12.88 -10.04
N LYS A 82 3.12 -13.69 -8.98
CA LYS A 82 4.35 -13.60 -8.15
C LYS A 82 5.63 -13.76 -8.99
N ARG A 83 5.60 -14.57 -10.05
CA ARG A 83 6.75 -14.78 -10.95
C ARG A 83 7.10 -13.52 -11.74
N GLU A 84 6.09 -12.78 -12.21
CA GLU A 84 6.28 -11.52 -12.91
C GLU A 84 6.73 -10.40 -11.97
N LEU A 85 6.21 -10.36 -10.75
CA LEU A 85 6.66 -9.42 -9.71
C LEU A 85 8.14 -9.62 -9.35
N ARG A 86 8.63 -10.86 -9.33
CA ARG A 86 10.06 -11.15 -9.08
C ARG A 86 10.99 -10.56 -10.14
N ARG A 87 10.51 -10.26 -11.35
CA ARG A 87 11.33 -9.61 -12.40
C ARG A 87 11.63 -8.14 -12.10
N PHE A 88 10.92 -7.56 -11.14
CA PHE A 88 11.02 -6.14 -10.77
C PHE A 88 11.92 -5.89 -9.54
N ILE A 89 12.41 -6.95 -8.89
CA ILE A 89 13.27 -6.90 -7.71
C ILE A 89 14.70 -7.21 -8.11
#